data_AF-A0A8B6CFB8-F1
#
_entry.id   AF-A0A8B6CFB8-F1
#
_cell.length_a   1.000
_cell.length_b   1.000
_cell.length_c   1.000
_cell.angle_alpha   90.00
_cell.angle_beta   90.00
_cell.angle_gamma   90.00
#
_symmetry.space_group_name_H-M   'P 1'
#
loop_
_entity.id
_entity.type
_entity.pdbx_description
1 polymer ?
#
loop_
_entity_poly.entity_id
_entity_poly.type
_entity_poly.pdbx_seq_one_letter_code
_entity_poly.pdbx_strand_id
1 'polypeptide(L)'
;MNIHWNQDGRQADYTSIMNTCNFAKILITRSTKDKESLKYWDEKSKPQLQEPLKTPSAPKYDTTISPAKRFHSYNNYITGCPKMAISFDKFRRSLPKLEKEITTNSNWSNSNKTQDKTKYIKSFSLYAWDKLTLQKKNNHTIYDCKACLVTNSDIASSHCSYPSKNRDLVELCTNITDTILENSPPTSKGIENEIQNFVQILSPIAEKKLGIDLTKSVSKIMKLTPKKSYLEKRKIETTCNKENNTKIMNQIAANDADVKNFLSSVKSYNQYDRDRLSAYHISHEEAETSMLNRVQKEQEGKNIPKKHHGNFTSYTFDQDMFLDEVKSTTPGSKVNWQYLARKYNVLNKNGIRPLNGGQVLKQFAQDNGVNIHSFNPQSRVSGRDYIRRVRRAKKRLTKRQSIPSVKTANNIKSIVKKKLDTGVINIGKKIIPTRITSNTINKE
;
A
#
# COMPACT_ATOMS: atom_id res chain seq x y z
N MET A 1 -66.73 6.34 3.44
CA MET A 1 -66.82 4.88 3.65
C MET A 1 -66.34 4.58 5.06
N ASN A 2 -67.25 4.03 5.88
CA ASN A 2 -67.14 3.97 7.34
C ASN A 2 -65.92 3.17 7.83
N ILE A 3 -65.12 3.78 8.69
CA ILE A 3 -64.15 3.09 9.54
C ILE A 3 -64.86 2.81 10.86
N HIS A 4 -65.25 1.55 11.08
CA HIS A 4 -65.71 1.08 12.38
C HIS A 4 -64.51 1.00 13.33
N TRP A 5 -64.53 1.84 14.36
CA TRP A 5 -63.68 1.71 15.53
C TRP A 5 -64.23 0.61 16.42
N ASN A 6 -63.56 -0.54 16.47
CA ASN A 6 -63.76 -1.45 17.59
C ASN A 6 -62.94 -0.93 18.78
N GLN A 7 -63.67 -0.52 19.82
CA GLN A 7 -63.17 -0.20 21.14
C GLN A 7 -62.68 -1.47 21.82
N ASP A 8 -61.43 -1.86 21.54
CA ASP A 8 -60.61 -2.64 22.45
C ASP A 8 -59.16 -2.42 22.02
N GLY A 9 -58.41 -1.68 22.83
CA GLY A 9 -57.02 -1.27 22.59
C GLY A 9 -56.00 -2.41 22.58
N ARG A 10 -56.21 -3.42 21.72
CA ARG A 10 -55.22 -4.45 21.38
C ARG A 10 -54.99 -4.43 19.89
N GLN A 11 -54.22 -3.45 19.43
CA GLN A 11 -53.49 -3.58 18.18
C GLN A 11 -52.42 -4.64 18.41
N ALA A 12 -52.84 -5.90 18.29
CA ALA A 12 -52.01 -7.07 18.45
C ALA A 12 -50.83 -6.96 17.47
N ASP A 13 -49.61 -6.82 17.99
CA ASP A 13 -48.46 -7.74 17.93
C ASP A 13 -48.33 -8.75 16.75
N TYR A 14 -49.04 -8.53 15.63
CA TYR A 14 -49.12 -9.42 14.48
C TYR A 14 -47.99 -9.19 13.47
N THR A 15 -47.49 -7.95 13.38
CA THR A 15 -46.42 -7.55 12.44
C THR A 15 -45.02 -7.86 12.96
N SER A 16 -44.84 -8.03 14.28
CA SER A 16 -43.51 -8.18 14.91
C SER A 16 -42.92 -9.60 14.79
N ILE A 17 -43.76 -10.63 14.63
CA ILE A 17 -43.32 -12.04 14.67
C ILE A 17 -42.88 -12.57 13.31
N MET A 18 -43.42 -12.05 12.19
CA MET A 18 -43.05 -12.51 10.84
C MET A 18 -41.56 -12.31 10.52
N ASN A 19 -40.91 -11.36 11.19
CA ASN A 19 -39.51 -11.03 10.97
C ASN A 19 -38.57 -11.61 12.03
N THR A 20 -38.96 -12.69 12.71
CA THR A 20 -38.05 -13.37 13.66
C THR A 20 -36.86 -13.99 12.90
N CYS A 21 -35.65 -13.82 13.43
CA CYS A 21 -34.42 -14.37 12.86
C CYS A 21 -34.53 -15.88 12.58
N ASN A 22 -34.09 -16.35 11.42
CA ASN A 22 -34.17 -17.78 11.05
C ASN A 22 -33.44 -18.70 12.05
N PHE A 23 -32.30 -18.29 12.60
CA PHE A 23 -31.66 -19.01 13.71
C PHE A 23 -32.52 -18.98 14.97
N ALA A 24 -33.09 -17.83 15.34
CA ALA A 24 -33.97 -17.73 16.50
C ALA A 24 -35.23 -18.58 16.32
N LYS A 25 -35.84 -18.61 15.14
CA LYS A 25 -36.98 -19.46 14.79
C LYS A 25 -36.65 -20.91 15.12
N ILE A 26 -35.59 -21.46 14.53
CA ILE A 26 -35.20 -22.86 14.78
C ILE A 26 -34.79 -23.11 16.24
N LEU A 27 -34.05 -22.20 16.87
CA LEU A 27 -33.57 -22.36 18.24
C LEU A 27 -34.69 -22.27 19.29
N ILE A 28 -35.66 -21.39 19.09
CA ILE A 28 -36.83 -21.20 19.96
C ILE A 28 -37.79 -22.38 19.79
N THR A 29 -38.07 -22.78 18.56
CA THR A 29 -38.98 -23.89 18.26
C THR A 29 -38.31 -25.25 18.35
N ARG A 30 -37.12 -25.33 18.94
CA ARG A 30 -36.41 -26.58 19.10
C ARG A 30 -37.34 -27.63 19.71
N SER A 31 -37.71 -28.57 18.85
CA SER A 31 -38.38 -29.83 19.11
C SER A 31 -37.35 -30.94 18.93
N THR A 32 -36.37 -31.03 19.81
CA THR A 32 -35.31 -32.05 19.68
C THR A 32 -35.79 -33.36 20.32
N LYS A 33 -36.19 -34.37 19.51
CA LYS A 33 -36.01 -35.80 19.90
C LYS A 33 -34.58 -36.28 19.74
N ASP A 34 -33.63 -35.36 19.56
CA ASP A 34 -32.25 -35.74 19.54
C ASP A 34 -31.73 -35.83 20.99
N LYS A 35 -31.97 -37.01 21.59
CA LYS A 35 -31.38 -37.38 22.88
C LYS A 35 -29.86 -37.17 22.85
N GLU A 36 -29.21 -37.29 21.69
CA GLU A 36 -27.76 -37.14 21.54
C GLU A 36 -27.33 -35.67 21.51
N SER A 37 -28.07 -34.77 20.84
CA SER A 37 -27.80 -33.33 20.92
C SER A 37 -28.03 -32.75 22.32
N LEU A 38 -29.08 -33.20 23.02
CA LEU A 38 -29.31 -32.79 24.41
C LEU A 38 -28.22 -33.34 25.34
N LYS A 39 -27.87 -34.63 25.21
CA LYS A 39 -26.73 -35.24 25.92
C LYS A 39 -25.42 -34.52 25.63
N TYR A 40 -25.09 -34.26 24.37
CA TYR A 40 -23.86 -33.56 23.96
C TYR A 40 -23.71 -32.20 24.67
N TRP A 41 -24.78 -31.43 24.81
CA TRP A 41 -24.69 -30.10 25.44
C TRP A 41 -24.84 -30.14 26.97
N ASP A 42 -25.62 -31.08 27.53
CA ASP A 42 -25.66 -31.35 28.98
C ASP A 42 -24.32 -31.92 29.47
N GLU A 43 -23.57 -32.60 28.61
CA GLU A 43 -22.21 -33.11 28.85
C GLU A 43 -21.14 -32.04 28.61
N LYS A 44 -21.24 -31.23 27.54
CA LYS A 44 -20.31 -30.12 27.25
C LYS A 44 -20.37 -28.97 28.26
N SER A 45 -21.48 -28.81 28.97
CA SER A 45 -21.61 -27.85 30.09
C SER A 45 -21.08 -28.40 31.42
N LYS A 46 -20.67 -29.68 31.48
CA LYS A 46 -19.94 -30.25 32.60
C LYS A 46 -18.42 -30.17 32.34
N PRO A 47 -17.60 -29.73 33.29
CA PRO A 47 -16.17 -29.44 33.06
C PRO A 47 -15.27 -30.68 32.89
N GLN A 48 -15.80 -31.90 32.77
CA GLN A 48 -15.00 -33.13 32.70
C GLN A 48 -15.63 -34.15 31.74
N LEU A 49 -15.11 -34.24 30.50
CA LEU A 49 -14.86 -35.46 29.71
C LEU A 49 -14.42 -35.10 28.27
N GLN A 50 -13.24 -35.58 27.87
CA GLN A 50 -12.57 -35.34 26.58
C GLN A 50 -12.68 -36.56 25.64
N GLU A 51 -13.88 -36.92 25.19
CA GLU A 51 -14.02 -37.88 24.08
C GLU A 51 -14.71 -37.26 22.85
N PRO A 52 -14.33 -37.68 21.62
CA PRO A 52 -14.87 -37.13 20.39
C PRO A 52 -16.30 -37.63 20.17
N LEU A 53 -17.28 -36.79 20.52
CA LEU A 53 -18.70 -37.08 20.32
C LEU A 53 -19.06 -37.21 18.82
N LYS A 54 -19.71 -38.32 18.47
CA LYS A 54 -20.24 -38.60 17.13
C LYS A 54 -21.25 -37.54 16.71
N THR A 55 -21.23 -37.18 15.42
CA THR A 55 -22.15 -36.22 14.79
C THR A 55 -23.57 -36.81 14.66
N PRO A 56 -24.60 -36.18 15.23
CA PRO A 56 -25.97 -36.68 15.13
C PRO A 56 -26.59 -36.40 13.75
N SER A 57 -27.43 -37.34 13.30
CA SER A 57 -28.22 -37.26 12.07
C SER A 57 -29.58 -36.57 12.30
N ALA A 58 -30.29 -36.21 11.22
CA ALA A 58 -31.41 -35.26 11.22
C ALA A 58 -32.59 -35.63 12.17
N PRO A 59 -33.23 -34.66 12.86
CA PRO A 59 -34.16 -34.90 13.97
C PRO A 59 -35.62 -35.21 13.56
N LYS A 60 -36.32 -36.02 14.39
CA LYS A 60 -37.80 -36.20 14.44
C LYS A 60 -38.41 -35.45 15.66
N TYR A 61 -39.70 -35.11 15.66
CA TYR A 61 -40.34 -34.10 16.58
C TYR A 61 -40.90 -34.69 17.92
N ASP A 62 -40.69 -34.00 19.08
CA ASP A 62 -41.34 -34.21 20.41
C ASP A 62 -41.85 -32.88 21.00
N THR A 63 -42.97 -32.92 21.74
CA THR A 63 -43.62 -31.77 22.39
C THR A 63 -43.50 -31.78 23.92
N THR A 64 -42.82 -32.76 24.53
CA THR A 64 -42.81 -33.01 26.00
C THR A 64 -41.94 -32.07 26.87
N ILE A 65 -41.10 -31.20 26.30
CA ILE A 65 -40.21 -30.31 27.08
C ILE A 65 -40.93 -29.00 27.47
N SER A 66 -40.91 -28.64 28.77
CA SER A 66 -41.56 -27.43 29.28
C SER A 66 -40.97 -26.14 28.68
N PRO A 67 -41.79 -25.09 28.44
CA PRO A 67 -41.33 -23.82 27.87
C PRO A 67 -40.20 -23.16 28.69
N ALA A 68 -40.22 -23.31 30.02
CA ALA A 68 -39.18 -22.80 30.91
C ALA A 68 -37.80 -23.43 30.65
N LYS A 69 -37.75 -24.75 30.46
CA LYS A 69 -36.50 -25.46 30.11
C LYS A 69 -35.99 -25.03 28.74
N ARG A 70 -36.88 -24.89 27.75
CA ARG A 70 -36.50 -24.42 26.41
C ARG A 70 -35.95 -22.99 26.42
N PHE A 71 -36.55 -22.12 27.22
CA PHE A 71 -36.07 -20.75 27.39
C PHE A 71 -34.68 -20.70 28.03
N HIS A 72 -34.46 -21.51 29.07
CA HIS A 72 -33.15 -21.61 29.72
C HIS A 72 -32.07 -22.08 28.73
N SER A 73 -32.34 -23.14 27.97
CA SER A 73 -31.43 -23.61 26.92
C SER A 73 -31.17 -22.54 25.86
N TYR A 74 -32.21 -21.85 25.39
CA TYR A 74 -32.09 -20.76 24.43
C TYR A 74 -31.11 -19.69 24.92
N ASN A 75 -31.30 -19.17 26.13
CA ASN A 75 -30.44 -18.14 26.72
C ASN A 75 -28.97 -18.59 26.82
N ASN A 76 -28.73 -19.86 27.16
CA ASN A 76 -27.38 -20.41 27.20
C ASN A 76 -26.71 -20.37 25.81
N TYR A 77 -27.45 -20.65 24.73
CA TYR A 77 -26.89 -20.64 23.37
C TYR A 77 -26.62 -19.24 22.79
N ILE A 78 -27.39 -18.24 23.24
CA ILE A 78 -27.25 -16.84 22.79
C ILE A 78 -26.43 -15.99 23.76
N THR A 79 -25.81 -16.58 24.78
CA THR A 79 -24.97 -15.88 25.75
C THR A 79 -23.87 -15.11 25.01
N GLY A 80 -23.74 -13.82 25.30
CA GLY A 80 -22.82 -12.91 24.61
C GLY A 80 -23.37 -12.25 23.34
N CYS A 81 -24.61 -12.52 22.94
CA CYS A 81 -25.29 -11.91 21.78
C CYS A 81 -26.51 -11.08 22.22
N PRO A 82 -26.33 -9.83 22.73
CA PRO A 82 -27.41 -9.07 23.38
C PRO A 82 -28.59 -8.77 22.45
N LYS A 83 -28.33 -8.64 21.14
CA LYS A 83 -29.36 -8.38 20.11
C LYS A 83 -30.27 -9.56 19.82
N MET A 84 -29.92 -10.76 20.31
CA MET A 84 -30.71 -11.97 20.19
C MET A 84 -31.49 -12.28 21.47
N ALA A 85 -31.32 -11.49 22.54
CA ALA A 85 -32.01 -11.72 23.81
C ALA A 85 -33.53 -11.51 23.67
N ILE A 86 -34.31 -12.38 24.32
CA ILE A 86 -35.76 -12.32 24.38
C ILE A 86 -36.21 -12.55 25.83
N SER A 87 -37.24 -11.83 26.29
CA SER A 87 -37.83 -12.07 27.61
C SER A 87 -38.61 -13.38 27.64
N PHE A 88 -38.72 -14.03 28.80
CA PHE A 88 -39.46 -15.29 28.95
C PHE A 88 -40.91 -15.21 28.47
N ASP A 89 -41.61 -14.11 28.78
CA ASP A 89 -43.01 -13.92 28.37
C ASP A 89 -43.17 -13.86 26.84
N LYS A 90 -42.29 -13.11 26.16
CA LYS A 90 -42.26 -13.05 24.69
C LYS A 90 -41.89 -14.41 24.08
N PHE A 91 -40.91 -15.11 24.66
CA PHE A 91 -40.55 -16.47 24.25
C PHE A 91 -41.77 -17.41 24.32
N ARG A 92 -42.41 -17.49 25.49
CA ARG A 92 -43.57 -18.35 25.73
C ARG A 92 -44.73 -18.03 24.78
N ARG A 93 -45.01 -16.75 24.52
CA ARG A 93 -46.08 -16.32 23.59
C ARG A 93 -45.75 -16.62 22.13
N SER A 94 -44.48 -16.54 21.73
CA SER A 94 -44.04 -16.84 20.36
C SER A 94 -43.97 -18.34 20.05
N LEU A 95 -43.75 -19.18 21.06
CA LEU A 95 -43.41 -20.59 20.88
C LEU A 95 -44.47 -21.38 20.07
N PRO A 96 -45.78 -21.38 20.42
CA PRO A 96 -46.77 -22.16 19.67
C PRO A 96 -46.94 -21.70 18.22
N LYS A 97 -46.75 -20.39 17.97
CA LYS A 97 -46.89 -19.80 16.64
C LYS A 97 -45.72 -20.21 15.74
N LEU A 98 -44.49 -20.04 16.25
CA LEU A 98 -43.29 -20.42 15.53
C LEU A 98 -43.25 -21.95 15.28
N GLU A 99 -43.72 -22.75 16.23
CA GLU A 99 -43.85 -24.21 16.05
C GLU A 99 -44.81 -24.54 14.91
N LYS A 100 -45.98 -23.89 14.86
CA LYS A 100 -46.94 -24.07 13.76
C LYS A 100 -46.34 -23.63 12.42
N GLU A 101 -45.58 -22.53 12.40
CA GLU A 101 -44.95 -22.00 11.19
C GLU A 101 -43.97 -23.01 10.57
N ILE A 102 -43.08 -23.59 11.37
CA ILE A 102 -42.06 -24.52 10.90
C ILE A 102 -42.65 -25.91 10.59
N THR A 103 -43.66 -26.34 11.35
CA THR A 103 -44.22 -27.69 11.19
C THR A 103 -45.17 -27.81 10.00
N THR A 104 -45.93 -26.75 9.67
CA THR A 104 -46.94 -26.79 8.60
C THR A 104 -46.31 -26.80 7.20
N ASN A 105 -46.65 -27.79 6.38
CA ASN A 105 -46.05 -27.96 5.04
C ASN A 105 -46.43 -26.84 4.05
N SER A 106 -47.59 -26.21 4.18
CA SER A 106 -48.05 -25.11 3.30
C SER A 106 -47.19 -23.83 3.39
N ASN A 107 -46.36 -23.72 4.43
CA ASN A 107 -45.48 -22.57 4.65
C ASN A 107 -44.15 -22.66 3.88
N TRP A 108 -43.97 -23.71 3.10
CA TRP A 108 -42.74 -23.99 2.36
C TRP A 108 -43.00 -23.95 0.86
N SER A 109 -41.98 -23.59 0.07
CA SER A 109 -42.00 -23.72 -1.38
C SER A 109 -42.50 -25.11 -1.80
N ASN A 110 -43.41 -25.15 -2.78
CA ASN A 110 -44.00 -26.37 -3.31
C ASN A 110 -44.57 -27.32 -2.23
N SER A 111 -45.07 -26.78 -1.12
CA SER A 111 -45.59 -27.55 0.02
C SER A 111 -44.58 -28.56 0.58
N ASN A 112 -43.27 -28.22 0.56
CA ASN A 112 -42.16 -29.05 1.02
C ASN A 112 -41.94 -30.36 0.23
N LYS A 113 -42.46 -30.48 -1.01
CA LYS A 113 -42.21 -31.66 -1.88
C LYS A 113 -40.72 -31.88 -2.20
N THR A 114 -39.93 -30.81 -2.16
CA THR A 114 -38.49 -30.73 -2.46
C THR A 114 -37.56 -30.94 -1.25
N GLN A 115 -38.12 -31.32 -0.08
CA GLN A 115 -37.40 -31.44 1.20
C GLN A 115 -36.73 -30.14 1.70
N ASP A 116 -37.24 -28.98 1.27
CA ASP A 116 -36.69 -27.66 1.61
C ASP A 116 -36.71 -27.39 3.12
N LYS A 117 -37.73 -27.91 3.83
CA LYS A 117 -37.81 -27.87 5.30
C LYS A 117 -36.60 -28.51 5.97
N THR A 118 -36.16 -29.67 5.48
CA THR A 118 -35.00 -30.39 6.04
C THR A 118 -33.71 -29.60 5.81
N LYS A 119 -33.55 -29.02 4.62
CA LYS A 119 -32.40 -28.16 4.28
C LYS A 119 -32.37 -26.89 5.14
N TYR A 120 -33.53 -26.25 5.33
CA TYR A 120 -33.66 -25.06 6.17
C TYR A 120 -33.32 -25.35 7.63
N ILE A 121 -33.91 -26.39 8.22
CA ILE A 121 -33.65 -26.78 9.62
C ILE A 121 -32.17 -27.11 9.82
N LYS A 122 -31.53 -27.80 8.87
CA LYS A 122 -30.10 -28.13 8.93
C LYS A 122 -29.23 -26.86 8.90
N SER A 123 -29.57 -25.92 8.02
CA SER A 123 -28.79 -24.69 7.77
C SER A 123 -28.89 -23.66 8.89
N PHE A 124 -30.03 -23.61 9.58
CA PHE A 124 -30.26 -22.73 10.73
C PHE A 124 -30.25 -23.49 12.08
N SER A 125 -29.64 -24.69 12.10
CA SER A 125 -29.51 -25.52 13.30
C SER A 125 -28.57 -24.88 14.34
N LEU A 126 -28.64 -25.36 15.59
CA LEU A 126 -27.67 -24.96 16.62
C LEU A 126 -26.23 -25.30 16.23
N TYR A 127 -26.01 -26.41 15.53
CA TYR A 127 -24.68 -26.76 15.05
C TYR A 127 -24.13 -25.71 14.07
N ALA A 128 -24.97 -25.24 13.16
CA ALA A 128 -24.63 -24.14 12.27
C ALA A 128 -24.39 -22.83 13.04
N TRP A 129 -25.18 -22.57 14.09
CA TRP A 129 -24.97 -21.43 14.99
C TRP A 129 -23.63 -21.51 15.72
N ASP A 130 -23.25 -22.67 16.27
CA ASP A 130 -22.00 -22.85 17.02
C ASP A 130 -20.77 -22.59 16.15
N LYS A 131 -20.81 -23.02 14.88
CA LYS A 131 -19.75 -22.76 13.89
C LYS A 131 -19.56 -21.29 13.53
N LEU A 132 -20.51 -20.41 13.84
CA LEU A 132 -20.34 -18.98 13.60
C LEU A 132 -19.36 -18.37 14.59
N THR A 133 -18.46 -17.53 14.09
CA THR A 133 -17.60 -16.70 14.95
C THR A 133 -18.44 -15.70 15.76
N LEU A 134 -17.95 -15.26 16.91
CA LEU A 134 -18.66 -14.30 17.77
C LEU A 134 -19.06 -13.01 17.02
N GLN A 135 -18.20 -12.53 16.13
CA GLN A 135 -18.51 -11.39 15.26
C GLN A 135 -19.71 -11.64 14.34
N LYS A 136 -19.80 -12.84 13.75
CA LYS A 136 -20.96 -13.21 12.90
C LYS A 136 -22.22 -13.36 13.74
N LYS A 137 -22.13 -14.00 14.91
CA LYS A 137 -23.26 -14.14 15.86
C LYS A 137 -23.82 -12.76 16.26
N ASN A 138 -22.96 -11.77 16.50
CA ASN A 138 -23.36 -10.39 16.87
C ASN A 138 -24.03 -9.58 15.75
N ASN A 139 -23.98 -10.05 14.50
CA ASN A 139 -24.70 -9.42 13.39
C ASN A 139 -26.16 -9.87 13.31
N HIS A 140 -26.55 -10.90 14.08
CA HIS A 140 -27.93 -11.33 14.16
C HIS A 140 -28.71 -10.51 15.20
N THR A 141 -29.98 -10.25 14.88
CA THR A 141 -30.97 -9.57 15.74
C THR A 141 -32.18 -10.47 15.86
N ILE A 142 -32.85 -10.50 17.01
CA ILE A 142 -34.02 -11.37 17.24
C ILE A 142 -35.14 -11.10 16.21
N TYR A 143 -35.35 -9.83 15.85
CA TYR A 143 -36.29 -9.37 14.82
C TYR A 143 -35.54 -8.68 13.67
N ASP A 144 -36.12 -8.69 12.47
CA ASP A 144 -35.61 -8.05 11.25
C ASP A 144 -34.15 -8.39 10.92
N CYS A 145 -33.81 -9.68 11.04
CA CYS A 145 -32.43 -10.12 10.92
C CYS A 145 -31.90 -10.04 9.47
N LYS A 146 -31.24 -8.93 9.15
CA LYS A 146 -30.54 -8.73 7.87
C LYS A 146 -29.44 -9.77 7.62
N ALA A 147 -28.76 -10.23 8.66
CA ALA A 147 -27.69 -11.22 8.53
C ALA A 147 -28.21 -12.56 7.98
N CYS A 148 -29.39 -13.01 8.40
CA CYS A 148 -30.00 -14.23 7.85
C CYS A 148 -30.41 -14.06 6.38
N LEU A 149 -30.81 -12.86 5.98
CA LEU A 149 -31.21 -12.55 4.60
C LEU A 149 -30.02 -12.50 3.65
N VAL A 150 -28.87 -11.98 4.09
CA VAL A 150 -27.67 -11.85 3.24
C VAL A 150 -26.90 -13.15 3.10
N THR A 151 -26.76 -13.93 4.18
CA THR A 151 -25.80 -15.05 4.20
C THR A 151 -26.39 -16.36 3.69
N ASN A 152 -27.71 -16.53 3.75
CA ASN A 152 -28.42 -17.76 3.39
C ASN A 152 -29.74 -17.44 2.64
N SER A 153 -29.71 -16.46 1.73
CA SER A 153 -30.88 -15.96 0.99
C SER A 153 -31.68 -17.09 0.33
N ASP A 154 -31.01 -17.97 -0.41
CA ASP A 154 -31.63 -19.03 -1.21
C ASP A 154 -32.33 -20.08 -0.34
N ILE A 155 -31.79 -20.33 0.86
CA ILE A 155 -32.38 -21.26 1.82
C ILE A 155 -33.52 -20.56 2.58
N ALA A 156 -33.36 -19.27 2.89
CA ALA A 156 -34.37 -18.49 3.59
C ALA A 156 -35.62 -18.24 2.73
N SER A 157 -35.47 -18.07 1.41
CA SER A 157 -36.56 -17.80 0.46
C SER A 157 -37.51 -18.98 0.25
N SER A 158 -37.13 -20.18 0.69
CA SER A 158 -37.98 -21.38 0.69
C SER A 158 -39.10 -21.36 1.73
N HIS A 159 -39.05 -20.45 2.72
CA HIS A 159 -40.07 -20.33 3.76
C HIS A 159 -40.94 -19.07 3.53
N CYS A 160 -42.24 -19.17 3.82
CA CYS A 160 -43.21 -18.08 3.69
C CYS A 160 -42.94 -16.82 4.53
N SER A 161 -41.96 -16.88 5.43
CA SER A 161 -41.57 -15.75 6.29
C SER A 161 -40.45 -14.91 5.67
N TYR A 162 -40.04 -15.26 4.44
CA TYR A 162 -39.13 -14.45 3.65
C TYR A 162 -39.85 -13.20 3.11
N PRO A 163 -39.32 -11.99 3.31
CA PRO A 163 -39.97 -10.76 2.85
C PRO A 163 -40.15 -10.77 1.33
N SER A 164 -41.38 -10.56 0.84
CA SER A 164 -41.73 -10.54 -0.60
C SER A 164 -40.84 -9.59 -1.42
N LYS A 165 -40.58 -8.38 -0.91
CA LYS A 165 -39.69 -7.39 -1.54
C LYS A 165 -38.27 -7.90 -1.82
N ASN A 166 -37.76 -8.82 -1.00
CA ASN A 166 -36.43 -9.40 -1.20
C ASN A 166 -36.46 -10.61 -2.13
N ARG A 167 -37.62 -11.26 -2.30
CA ARG A 167 -37.79 -12.34 -3.28
C ARG A 167 -37.71 -11.75 -4.68
N ASP A 168 -38.42 -10.66 -4.90
CA ASP A 168 -38.44 -9.92 -6.17
C ASP A 168 -37.04 -9.37 -6.53
N LEU A 169 -36.28 -8.88 -5.54
CA LEU A 169 -34.91 -8.41 -5.75
C LEU A 169 -33.91 -9.52 -6.09
N VAL A 170 -34.01 -10.67 -5.42
CA VAL A 170 -33.14 -11.82 -5.72
C VAL A 170 -33.45 -12.35 -7.12
N GLU A 171 -34.73 -12.47 -7.46
CA GLU A 171 -35.19 -12.89 -8.80
C GLU A 171 -34.76 -11.89 -9.89
N LEU A 172 -34.84 -10.59 -9.63
CA LEU A 172 -34.33 -9.56 -10.55
C LEU A 172 -32.81 -9.67 -10.73
N CYS A 173 -32.07 -9.89 -9.65
CA CYS A 173 -30.60 -10.05 -9.70
C CYS A 173 -30.18 -11.34 -10.42
N THR A 174 -30.88 -12.46 -10.20
CA THR A 174 -30.61 -13.70 -10.93
C THR A 174 -30.92 -13.54 -12.40
N ASN A 175 -32.06 -12.94 -12.74
CA ASN A 175 -32.42 -12.68 -14.14
C ASN A 175 -31.38 -11.81 -14.82
N ILE A 176 -30.93 -10.71 -14.20
CA ILE A 176 -29.86 -9.86 -14.75
C ILE A 176 -28.55 -10.65 -14.91
N THR A 177 -28.20 -11.50 -13.94
CA THR A 177 -26.98 -12.33 -14.00
C THR A 177 -27.05 -13.34 -15.15
N ASP A 178 -28.18 -14.00 -15.33
CA ASP A 178 -28.42 -14.97 -16.38
C ASP A 178 -28.42 -14.29 -17.76
N THR A 179 -29.02 -13.10 -17.88
CA THR A 179 -28.99 -12.32 -19.13
C THR A 179 -27.57 -11.90 -19.50
N ILE A 180 -26.70 -11.63 -18.52
CA ILE A 180 -25.29 -11.29 -18.76
C ILE A 180 -24.51 -12.55 -19.19
N LEU A 181 -24.76 -13.68 -18.56
CA LEU A 181 -24.09 -14.94 -18.89
C LEU A 181 -24.47 -15.48 -20.28
N GLU A 182 -25.71 -15.26 -20.72
CA GLU A 182 -26.19 -15.67 -22.05
C GLU A 182 -25.65 -14.79 -23.19
N ASN A 183 -25.36 -13.52 -22.92
CA ASN A 183 -24.87 -12.57 -23.93
C ASN A 183 -23.32 -12.47 -23.99
N SER A 184 -22.63 -13.01 -23.00
CA SER A 184 -21.17 -13.06 -22.90
C SER A 184 -20.55 -14.15 -23.81
N PRO A 185 -19.50 -13.85 -24.60
CA PRO A 185 -18.72 -14.89 -25.27
C PRO A 185 -17.98 -15.78 -24.24
N PRO A 186 -17.84 -17.11 -24.47
CA PRO A 186 -17.37 -18.10 -23.48
C PRO A 186 -15.85 -18.06 -23.25
N THR A 187 -15.26 -16.88 -23.21
CA THR A 187 -13.83 -16.67 -22.93
C THR A 187 -13.67 -15.85 -21.66
N SER A 188 -12.67 -16.17 -20.85
CA SER A 188 -12.39 -15.48 -19.57
C SER A 188 -12.25 -13.96 -19.73
N LYS A 189 -11.70 -13.50 -20.86
CA LYS A 189 -11.59 -12.08 -21.19
C LYS A 189 -12.93 -11.41 -21.57
N GLY A 190 -13.85 -12.15 -22.18
CA GLY A 190 -15.19 -11.66 -22.50
C GLY A 190 -16.00 -11.38 -21.24
N ILE A 191 -15.99 -12.34 -20.32
CA ILE A 191 -16.64 -12.24 -19.01
C ILE A 191 -16.00 -11.11 -18.17
N GLU A 192 -14.67 -10.96 -18.17
CA GLU A 192 -13.98 -9.86 -17.48
C GLU A 192 -14.41 -8.47 -18.01
N ASN A 193 -14.57 -8.32 -19.32
CA ASN A 193 -14.98 -7.06 -19.93
C ASN A 193 -16.44 -6.72 -19.61
N GLU A 194 -17.33 -7.70 -19.58
CA GLU A 194 -18.74 -7.45 -19.21
C GLU A 194 -18.90 -7.12 -17.72
N ILE A 195 -18.14 -7.79 -16.85
CA ILE A 195 -18.08 -7.43 -15.43
C ILE A 195 -17.57 -5.99 -15.27
N GLN A 196 -16.56 -5.57 -16.05
CA GLN A 196 -16.10 -4.19 -16.04
C GLN A 196 -17.17 -3.21 -16.51
N ASN A 197 -17.90 -3.53 -17.59
CA ASN A 197 -19.00 -2.70 -18.08
C ASN A 197 -20.12 -2.57 -17.04
N PHE A 198 -20.48 -3.66 -16.38
CA PHE A 198 -21.49 -3.66 -15.33
C PHE A 198 -21.07 -2.78 -14.13
N VAL A 199 -19.82 -2.91 -13.67
CA VAL A 199 -19.26 -2.06 -12.61
C VAL A 199 -19.22 -0.59 -13.04
N GLN A 200 -18.91 -0.30 -14.30
CA GLN A 200 -18.92 1.07 -14.85
C GLN A 200 -20.33 1.67 -14.91
N ILE A 201 -21.37 0.87 -15.18
CA ILE A 201 -22.77 1.34 -15.16
C ILE A 201 -23.26 1.55 -13.74
N LEU A 202 -22.92 0.65 -12.81
CA LEU A 202 -23.39 0.73 -11.42
C LEU A 202 -22.67 1.79 -10.60
N SER A 203 -21.39 2.05 -10.85
CA SER A 203 -20.61 2.99 -10.02
C SER A 203 -21.22 4.40 -9.97
N PRO A 204 -21.62 5.02 -11.11
CA PRO A 204 -22.30 6.32 -11.11
C PRO A 204 -23.65 6.30 -10.40
N ILE A 205 -24.40 5.19 -10.51
CA ILE A 205 -25.71 5.04 -9.87
C ILE A 205 -25.53 4.95 -8.35
N ALA A 206 -24.55 4.17 -7.89
CA ALA A 206 -24.21 4.02 -6.49
C ALA A 206 -23.69 5.33 -5.89
N GLU A 207 -22.84 6.07 -6.59
CA GLU A 207 -22.38 7.39 -6.15
C GLU A 207 -23.54 8.39 -6.07
N LYS A 208 -24.40 8.44 -7.08
CA LYS A 208 -25.52 9.41 -7.13
C LYS A 208 -26.61 9.12 -6.11
N LYS A 209 -26.96 7.84 -5.87
CA LYS A 209 -28.06 7.46 -4.97
C LYS A 209 -27.65 7.18 -3.54
N LEU A 210 -26.43 6.65 -3.33
CA LEU A 210 -25.96 6.20 -2.02
C LEU A 210 -24.80 7.04 -1.49
N GLY A 211 -24.17 7.87 -2.32
CA GLY A 211 -22.97 8.63 -1.95
C GLY A 211 -21.73 7.74 -1.75
N ILE A 212 -21.77 6.52 -2.29
CA ILE A 212 -20.73 5.50 -2.07
C ILE A 212 -19.97 5.27 -3.37
N ASP A 213 -18.66 5.52 -3.35
CA ASP A 213 -17.73 5.05 -4.39
C ASP A 213 -17.58 3.53 -4.24
N LEU A 214 -18.17 2.80 -5.20
CA LEU A 214 -18.21 1.35 -5.23
C LEU A 214 -16.79 0.76 -5.29
N THR A 215 -15.90 1.35 -6.11
CA THR A 215 -14.54 0.85 -6.30
C THR A 215 -13.67 1.05 -5.05
N LYS A 216 -13.81 2.20 -4.39
CA LYS A 216 -13.12 2.48 -3.12
C LYS A 216 -13.65 1.63 -1.96
N SER A 217 -14.94 1.35 -1.96
CA SER A 217 -15.56 0.52 -0.92
C SER A 217 -15.17 -0.95 -1.05
N VAL A 218 -15.22 -1.49 -2.27
CA VAL A 218 -14.78 -2.86 -2.57
C VAL A 218 -13.29 -3.02 -2.30
N SER A 219 -12.44 -2.07 -2.73
CA SER A 219 -11.01 -2.13 -2.46
C SER A 219 -10.67 -2.07 -0.96
N LYS A 220 -11.42 -1.30 -0.17
CA LYS A 220 -11.28 -1.26 1.30
C LYS A 220 -11.69 -2.58 1.96
N ILE A 221 -12.82 -3.17 1.56
CA ILE A 221 -13.32 -4.45 2.11
C ILE A 221 -12.35 -5.60 1.77
N MET A 222 -11.92 -5.67 0.52
CA MET A 222 -11.06 -6.74 0.01
C MET A 222 -9.57 -6.49 0.24
N LYS A 223 -9.20 -5.38 0.91
CA LYS A 223 -7.81 -4.94 1.11
C LYS A 223 -6.99 -4.90 -0.19
N LEU A 224 -7.64 -4.57 -1.30
CA LEU A 224 -6.99 -4.50 -2.61
C LEU A 224 -6.24 -3.18 -2.69
N THR A 225 -4.92 -3.25 -2.86
CA THR A 225 -4.16 -2.06 -3.20
C THR A 225 -4.44 -1.68 -4.64
N PRO A 226 -4.79 -0.40 -4.93
CA PRO A 226 -5.00 0.04 -6.30
C PRO A 226 -3.75 -0.24 -7.14
N LYS A 227 -3.95 -0.66 -8.39
CA LYS A 227 -2.87 -0.96 -9.33
C LYS A 227 -2.12 0.33 -9.64
N LYS A 228 -1.06 0.59 -8.88
CA LYS A 228 -0.18 1.75 -9.09
C LYS A 228 0.41 1.70 -10.51
N SER A 229 0.44 2.85 -11.17
CA SER A 229 1.09 2.97 -12.47
C SER A 229 2.58 2.64 -12.37
N TYR A 230 3.21 2.29 -13.50
CA TYR A 230 4.65 2.05 -13.56
C TYR A 230 5.45 3.27 -13.06
N LEU A 231 5.02 4.48 -13.42
CA LEU A 231 5.68 5.72 -13.02
C LEU A 231 5.60 5.95 -11.50
N GLU A 232 4.46 5.67 -10.88
CA GLU A 232 4.30 5.78 -9.43
C GLU A 232 5.12 4.73 -8.68
N LYS A 233 5.13 3.48 -9.16
CA LYS A 233 6.00 2.43 -8.60
C LYS A 233 7.46 2.85 -8.63
N ARG A 234 7.92 3.40 -9.76
CA ARG A 234 9.29 3.90 -9.92
C ARG A 234 9.60 5.08 -9.00
N LYS A 235 8.66 6.02 -8.82
CA LYS A 235 8.82 7.14 -7.89
C LYS A 235 8.96 6.63 -6.45
N ILE A 236 8.07 5.74 -6.01
CA ILE A 236 8.08 5.15 -4.66
C ILE A 236 9.39 4.40 -4.41
N GLU A 237 9.83 3.57 -5.36
CA GLU A 237 11.07 2.81 -5.22
C GLU A 237 12.29 3.75 -5.12
N THR A 238 12.30 4.85 -5.89
CA THR A 238 13.36 5.84 -5.83
C THR A 238 13.38 6.56 -4.49
N THR A 239 12.21 6.95 -3.96
CA THR A 239 12.08 7.61 -2.66
C THR A 239 12.50 6.68 -1.52
N CYS A 240 12.00 5.44 -1.50
CA CYS A 240 12.36 4.44 -0.50
C CYS A 240 13.88 4.16 -0.49
N ASN A 241 14.50 4.03 -1.66
CA ASN A 241 15.96 3.86 -1.76
C ASN A 241 16.74 5.08 -1.24
N LYS A 242 16.26 6.30 -1.49
CA LYS A 242 16.88 7.52 -0.96
C LYS A 242 16.77 7.56 0.57
N GLU A 243 15.59 7.28 1.11
CA GLU A 243 15.37 7.23 2.56
C GLU A 243 16.25 6.16 3.23
N ASN A 244 16.30 4.95 2.68
CA ASN A 244 17.14 3.87 3.20
C ASN A 244 18.62 4.25 3.17
N ASN A 245 19.12 4.80 2.06
CA ASN A 245 20.50 5.29 1.99
C ASN A 245 20.77 6.37 3.04
N THR A 246 19.80 7.25 3.30
CA THR A 246 19.93 8.34 4.28
C THR A 246 19.96 7.77 5.71
N LYS A 247 19.08 6.81 6.02
CA LYS A 247 19.07 6.08 7.30
C LYS A 247 20.40 5.38 7.57
N ILE A 248 20.94 4.66 6.57
CA ILE A 248 22.23 3.96 6.71
C ILE A 248 23.37 4.97 6.89
N MET A 249 23.39 6.06 6.12
CA MET A 249 24.40 7.11 6.30
C MET A 249 24.34 7.76 7.69
N ASN A 250 23.13 7.97 8.22
CA ASN A 250 22.92 8.49 9.57
C ASN A 250 23.39 7.49 10.63
N GLN A 251 23.17 6.19 10.42
CA GLN A 251 23.69 5.14 11.31
C GLN A 251 25.22 5.06 11.28
N ILE A 252 25.84 5.14 10.09
CA ILE A 252 27.31 5.18 9.95
C ILE A 252 27.88 6.45 10.61
N ALA A 253 27.17 7.57 10.50
CA ALA A 253 27.57 8.83 11.11
C ALA A 253 27.17 8.95 12.59
N ALA A 254 26.40 8.01 13.12
CA ALA A 254 25.91 8.06 14.49
C ALA A 254 27.08 8.07 15.48
N ASN A 255 26.95 8.90 16.52
CA ASN A 255 27.95 9.05 17.59
C ASN A 255 29.36 9.43 17.11
N ASP A 256 29.47 10.01 15.90
CA ASP A 256 30.74 10.35 15.25
C ASP A 256 31.72 9.17 15.22
N ALA A 257 31.21 7.94 15.05
CA ALA A 257 32.01 6.73 15.07
C ALA A 257 33.15 6.77 14.04
N ASP A 258 32.89 7.29 12.84
CA ASP A 258 33.90 7.47 11.79
C ASP A 258 34.98 8.50 12.15
N VAL A 259 34.63 9.58 12.85
CA VAL A 259 35.59 10.57 13.37
C VAL A 259 36.43 9.96 14.49
N LYS A 260 35.82 9.21 15.41
CA LYS A 260 36.54 8.52 16.49
C LYS A 260 37.52 7.48 15.92
N ASN A 261 37.07 6.68 14.96
CA ASN A 261 37.90 5.70 14.26
C ASN A 261 39.06 6.38 13.50
N PHE A 262 38.83 7.54 12.88
CA PHE A 262 39.91 8.30 12.25
C PHE A 262 40.93 8.77 13.29
N LEU A 263 40.48 9.39 14.39
CA LEU A 263 41.37 9.91 15.43
C LEU A 263 42.17 8.81 16.13
N SER A 264 41.60 7.61 16.30
CA SER A 264 42.33 6.46 16.87
C SER A 264 43.27 5.76 15.88
N SER A 265 43.04 5.92 14.57
CA SER A 265 43.83 5.22 13.55
C SER A 265 45.24 5.75 13.32
N VAL A 266 45.59 6.93 13.87
CA VAL A 266 46.89 7.62 13.67
C VAL A 266 47.20 7.92 12.18
N LYS A 267 46.22 7.76 11.28
CA LYS A 267 46.41 7.98 9.84
C LYS A 267 46.38 9.46 9.52
N SER A 268 47.22 9.88 8.56
CA SER A 268 47.07 11.20 7.95
C SER A 268 45.76 11.29 7.16
N TYR A 269 45.24 12.50 6.98
CA TYR A 269 44.04 12.75 6.16
C TYR A 269 44.17 12.17 4.74
N ASN A 270 45.36 12.24 4.14
CA ASN A 270 45.64 11.70 2.82
C ASN A 270 45.61 10.16 2.82
N GLN A 271 46.20 9.51 3.84
CA GLN A 271 46.13 8.05 3.97
C GLN A 271 44.68 7.59 4.16
N TYR A 272 43.94 8.26 5.04
CA TYR A 272 42.53 7.97 5.26
C TYR A 272 41.70 8.07 3.97
N ASP A 273 41.91 9.09 3.15
CA ASP A 273 41.13 9.23 1.91
C ASP A 273 41.52 8.16 0.88
N ARG A 274 42.81 7.75 0.83
CA ARG A 274 43.24 6.60 0.00
C ARG A 274 42.54 5.32 0.42
N ASP A 275 42.51 5.02 1.71
CA ASP A 275 41.86 3.82 2.27
C ASP A 275 40.34 3.86 2.06
N ARG A 276 39.72 5.04 2.25
CA ARG A 276 38.29 5.24 1.97
C ARG A 276 37.97 4.98 0.51
N LEU A 277 38.78 5.52 -0.39
CA LEU A 277 38.56 5.31 -1.82
C LEU A 277 38.76 3.84 -2.20
N SER A 278 39.80 3.15 -1.71
CA SER A 278 40.01 1.71 -1.98
C SER A 278 38.89 0.82 -1.44
N ALA A 279 38.37 1.11 -0.23
CA ALA A 279 37.29 0.35 0.37
C ALA A 279 35.95 0.53 -0.37
N TYR A 280 35.55 1.78 -0.62
CA TYR A 280 34.19 2.11 -1.05
C TYR A 280 34.03 2.46 -2.54
N HIS A 281 35.12 2.64 -3.29
CA HIS A 281 35.09 3.00 -4.71
C HIS A 281 35.81 1.96 -5.56
N ILE A 282 35.38 1.80 -6.81
CA ILE A 282 36.07 0.97 -7.80
C ILE A 282 37.53 1.43 -7.96
N SER A 283 38.42 0.58 -8.46
CA SER A 283 39.83 0.97 -8.66
C SER A 283 39.96 2.10 -9.69
N HIS A 284 41.13 2.75 -9.74
CA HIS A 284 41.37 3.77 -10.77
C HIS A 284 41.35 3.15 -12.17
N GLU A 285 41.96 1.98 -12.33
CA GLU A 285 42.01 1.23 -13.58
C GLU A 285 40.61 0.82 -14.05
N GLU A 286 39.77 0.30 -13.16
CA GLU A 286 38.37 -0.05 -13.48
C GLU A 286 37.56 1.18 -13.92
N ALA A 287 37.79 2.32 -13.26
CA ALA A 287 37.15 3.58 -13.62
C ALA A 287 37.62 4.10 -14.99
N GLU A 288 38.89 3.89 -15.32
CA GLU A 288 39.50 4.27 -16.59
C GLU A 288 38.95 3.42 -17.73
N THR A 289 38.96 2.09 -17.59
CA THR A 289 38.34 1.17 -18.56
C THR A 289 36.87 1.48 -18.78
N SER A 290 36.13 1.77 -17.71
CA SER A 290 34.72 2.18 -17.81
C SER A 290 34.53 3.51 -18.56
N MET A 291 35.45 4.45 -18.37
CA MET A 291 35.45 5.75 -19.06
C MET A 291 35.74 5.56 -20.55
N LEU A 292 36.78 4.80 -20.90
CA LEU A 292 37.15 4.49 -22.28
C LEU A 292 36.01 3.80 -23.02
N ASN A 293 35.41 2.76 -22.43
CA ASN A 293 34.25 2.07 -22.98
C ASN A 293 33.05 3.01 -23.22
N ARG A 294 32.86 4.01 -22.36
CA ARG A 294 31.81 5.01 -22.54
C ARG A 294 32.14 5.95 -23.70
N VAL A 295 33.37 6.47 -23.77
CA VAL A 295 33.82 7.37 -24.84
C VAL A 295 33.71 6.68 -26.19
N GLN A 296 34.14 5.42 -26.29
CA GLN A 296 34.01 4.62 -27.50
C GLN A 296 32.54 4.48 -27.93
N LYS A 297 31.63 4.16 -26.98
CA LYS A 297 30.19 4.09 -27.28
C LYS A 297 29.58 5.44 -27.68
N GLU A 298 30.10 6.55 -27.14
CA GLU A 298 29.70 7.91 -27.54
C GLU A 298 30.18 8.22 -28.98
N GLN A 299 31.40 7.81 -29.35
CA GLN A 299 31.95 7.94 -30.71
C GLN A 299 31.22 7.06 -31.73
N GLU A 300 30.86 5.82 -31.35
CA GLU A 300 30.07 4.89 -32.17
C GLU A 300 28.58 5.29 -32.28
N GLY A 301 28.16 6.40 -31.65
CA GLY A 301 26.75 6.85 -31.65
C GLY A 301 25.79 5.99 -30.82
N LYS A 302 26.28 4.95 -30.14
CA LYS A 302 25.47 4.06 -29.27
C LYS A 302 25.02 4.74 -27.98
N ASN A 303 25.71 5.80 -27.56
CA ASN A 303 25.36 6.62 -26.40
C ASN A 303 25.35 8.10 -26.78
N ILE A 304 24.27 8.81 -26.43
CA ILE A 304 24.19 10.26 -26.58
C ILE A 304 24.93 10.92 -25.40
N PRO A 305 25.89 11.83 -25.64
CA PRO A 305 26.58 12.55 -24.58
C PRO A 305 25.60 13.43 -23.80
N LYS A 306 25.81 13.52 -22.48
CA LYS A 306 24.95 14.34 -21.61
C LYS A 306 25.14 15.83 -21.93
N LYS A 307 24.06 16.48 -22.36
CA LYS A 307 24.02 17.94 -22.51
C LYS A 307 24.00 18.59 -21.12
N HIS A 308 24.95 19.50 -20.87
CA HIS A 308 25.07 20.26 -19.63
C HIS A 308 24.47 21.67 -19.72
N HIS A 309 23.69 21.91 -20.77
CA HIS A 309 22.98 23.16 -21.04
C HIS A 309 21.52 22.83 -21.42
N GLY A 310 20.62 23.78 -21.18
CA GLY A 310 19.26 23.74 -21.72
C GLY A 310 19.23 24.11 -23.22
N ASN A 311 18.02 24.27 -23.76
CA ASN A 311 17.87 24.83 -25.10
C ASN A 311 18.41 26.27 -25.12
N PHE A 312 19.15 26.67 -26.17
CA PHE A 312 19.74 28.02 -26.27
C PHE A 312 18.68 29.12 -26.26
N THR A 313 17.48 28.84 -26.76
CA THR A 313 16.31 29.75 -26.67
C THR A 313 15.85 30.06 -25.24
N SER A 314 16.35 29.29 -24.26
CA SER A 314 16.05 29.49 -22.84
C SER A 314 17.03 30.46 -22.16
N TYR A 315 17.99 30.99 -22.92
CA TYR A 315 19.00 31.92 -22.42
C TYR A 315 18.94 33.22 -23.21
N THR A 316 19.11 34.33 -22.51
CA THR A 316 19.18 35.67 -23.09
C THR A 316 20.57 36.25 -22.86
N PHE A 317 21.22 36.62 -23.96
CA PHE A 317 22.50 37.32 -24.02
C PHE A 317 22.70 37.86 -25.44
N ASP A 318 23.62 38.78 -25.61
CA ASP A 318 24.01 39.29 -26.93
C ASP A 318 24.82 38.21 -27.68
N GLN A 319 24.15 37.52 -28.60
CA GLN A 319 24.72 36.35 -29.30
C GLN A 319 25.74 36.77 -30.36
N ASP A 320 25.44 37.82 -31.11
CA ASP A 320 26.25 38.27 -32.24
C ASP A 320 27.56 38.89 -31.74
N MET A 321 27.47 39.81 -30.77
CA MET A 321 28.64 40.44 -30.17
C MET A 321 29.54 39.42 -29.45
N PHE A 322 28.95 38.35 -28.89
CA PHE A 322 29.71 37.24 -28.30
C PHE A 322 30.44 36.43 -29.37
N LEU A 323 29.76 36.05 -30.46
CA LEU A 323 30.37 35.26 -31.53
C LEU A 323 31.49 36.03 -32.22
N ASP A 324 31.34 37.33 -32.42
CA ASP A 324 32.35 38.18 -33.04
C ASP A 324 33.62 38.29 -32.17
N GLU A 325 33.46 38.49 -30.85
CA GLU A 325 34.61 38.50 -29.92
C GLU A 325 35.32 37.15 -29.87
N VAL A 326 34.58 36.04 -29.87
CA VAL A 326 35.17 34.70 -29.80
C VAL A 326 35.86 34.32 -31.11
N LYS A 327 35.31 34.69 -32.28
CA LYS A 327 35.92 34.44 -33.60
C LYS A 327 37.16 35.32 -33.84
N SER A 328 37.15 36.55 -33.33
CA SER A 328 38.31 37.47 -33.40
C SER A 328 39.41 37.12 -32.41
N THR A 329 39.12 36.29 -31.40
CA THR A 329 40.13 35.84 -30.42
C THR A 329 41.14 34.90 -31.10
N THR A 330 42.43 35.21 -30.95
CA THR A 330 43.50 34.41 -31.54
C THR A 330 43.55 32.98 -30.99
N PRO A 331 43.76 31.97 -31.86
CA PRO A 331 44.03 30.60 -31.43
C PRO A 331 45.19 30.56 -30.42
N GLY A 332 45.06 29.73 -29.38
CA GLY A 332 46.04 29.60 -28.31
C GLY A 332 45.81 30.53 -27.11
N SER A 333 44.95 31.54 -27.24
CA SER A 333 44.62 32.46 -26.15
C SER A 333 43.92 31.77 -24.96
N LYS A 334 44.12 32.36 -23.77
CA LYS A 334 43.50 31.88 -22.53
C LYS A 334 42.08 32.42 -22.37
N VAL A 335 41.08 31.63 -22.76
CA VAL A 335 39.66 32.03 -22.68
C VAL A 335 39.02 31.54 -21.39
N ASN A 336 38.51 32.45 -20.56
CA ASN A 336 37.69 32.14 -19.38
C ASN A 336 36.19 32.25 -19.70
N TRP A 337 35.58 31.12 -20.04
CA TRP A 337 34.16 31.05 -20.41
C TRP A 337 33.20 31.55 -19.32
N GLN A 338 33.53 31.36 -18.04
CA GLN A 338 32.69 31.85 -16.95
C GLN A 338 32.75 33.37 -16.84
N TYR A 339 33.91 33.97 -17.13
CA TYR A 339 34.03 35.41 -17.21
C TYR A 339 33.22 35.97 -18.40
N LEU A 340 33.33 35.36 -19.58
CA LEU A 340 32.52 35.76 -20.74
C LEU A 340 31.01 35.68 -20.43
N ALA A 341 30.57 34.65 -19.72
CA ALA A 341 29.16 34.54 -19.31
C ALA A 341 28.71 35.67 -18.38
N ARG A 342 29.63 36.24 -17.59
CA ARG A 342 29.36 37.43 -16.77
C ARG A 342 29.41 38.72 -17.61
N LYS A 343 30.37 38.82 -18.53
CA LYS A 343 30.55 39.97 -19.43
C LYS A 343 29.34 40.20 -20.33
N TYR A 344 28.85 39.14 -20.97
CA TYR A 344 27.66 39.15 -21.84
C TYR A 344 26.34 38.99 -21.08
N ASN A 345 26.39 39.06 -19.76
CA ASN A 345 25.25 38.96 -18.86
C ASN A 345 24.26 37.83 -19.23
N VAL A 346 24.75 36.59 -19.33
CA VAL A 346 23.89 35.45 -19.67
C VAL A 346 22.86 35.22 -18.59
N LEU A 347 21.58 35.29 -18.95
CA LEU A 347 20.45 35.03 -18.05
C LEU A 347 19.66 33.80 -18.52
N ASN A 348 19.02 33.09 -17.59
CA ASN A 348 18.05 32.04 -17.89
C ASN A 348 16.64 32.63 -18.09
N LYS A 349 15.65 31.76 -18.40
CA LYS A 349 14.22 32.14 -18.48
C LYS A 349 13.67 32.91 -17.28
N ASN A 350 14.26 32.73 -16.10
CA ASN A 350 13.82 33.39 -14.87
C ASN A 350 14.58 34.71 -14.62
N GLY A 351 15.38 35.19 -15.58
CA GLY A 351 16.20 36.40 -15.44
C GLY A 351 17.41 36.24 -14.50
N ILE A 352 17.77 35.02 -14.13
CA ILE A 352 18.86 34.73 -13.18
C ILE A 352 20.08 34.23 -13.94
N ARG A 353 21.29 34.68 -13.52
CA ARG A 353 22.55 34.19 -14.07
C ARG A 353 22.76 32.70 -13.75
N PRO A 354 22.90 31.82 -14.76
CA PRO A 354 23.05 30.40 -14.52
C PRO A 354 24.45 30.07 -13.97
N LEU A 355 24.51 29.14 -13.01
CA LEU A 355 25.77 28.63 -12.45
C LEU A 355 26.68 27.99 -13.51
N ASN A 356 26.07 27.40 -14.54
CA ASN A 356 26.74 26.78 -15.68
C ASN A 356 26.86 27.71 -16.90
N GLY A 357 26.73 29.04 -16.73
CA GLY A 357 26.75 30.00 -17.85
C GLY A 357 27.96 29.88 -18.78
N GLY A 358 29.16 29.63 -18.24
CA GLY A 358 30.34 29.40 -19.07
C GLY A 358 30.25 28.15 -19.95
N GLN A 359 29.55 27.08 -19.50
CA GLN A 359 29.33 25.89 -20.32
C GLN A 359 28.32 26.16 -21.44
N VAL A 360 27.31 27.00 -21.17
CA VAL A 360 26.31 27.41 -22.17
C VAL A 360 27.00 28.16 -23.31
N LEU A 361 27.79 29.20 -23.00
CA LEU A 361 28.51 29.97 -24.03
C LEU A 361 29.53 29.12 -24.79
N LYS A 362 30.26 28.26 -24.08
CA LYS A 362 31.19 27.33 -24.69
C LYS A 362 30.49 26.46 -25.74
N GLN A 363 29.36 25.83 -25.40
CA GLN A 363 28.63 25.00 -26.35
C GLN A 363 28.01 25.82 -27.49
N PHE A 364 27.48 27.01 -27.18
CA PHE A 364 26.91 27.90 -28.19
C PHE A 364 27.95 28.29 -29.25
N ALA A 365 29.18 28.61 -28.84
CA ALA A 365 30.28 28.85 -29.77
C ALA A 365 30.60 27.61 -30.63
N GLN A 366 30.57 26.41 -30.02
CA GLN A 366 30.82 25.15 -30.74
C GLN A 366 29.80 24.91 -31.85
N ASP A 367 28.52 25.08 -31.51
CA ASP A 367 27.40 24.83 -32.41
C ASP A 367 27.36 25.88 -33.54
N ASN A 368 27.99 27.04 -33.34
CA ASN A 368 28.19 28.10 -34.34
C ASN A 368 29.57 28.03 -35.05
N GLY A 369 30.24 26.87 -35.02
CA GLY A 369 31.42 26.61 -35.85
C GLY A 369 32.76 27.09 -35.27
N VAL A 370 32.80 27.55 -34.01
CA VAL A 370 34.06 27.93 -33.36
C VAL A 370 34.82 26.67 -32.90
N ASN A 371 36.07 26.51 -33.32
CA ASN A 371 36.93 25.44 -32.83
C ASN A 371 37.44 25.75 -31.40
N ILE A 372 36.70 25.32 -30.40
CA ILE A 372 37.02 25.58 -28.98
C ILE A 372 38.31 24.90 -28.51
N HIS A 373 38.75 23.83 -29.18
CA HIS A 373 39.99 23.13 -28.84
C HIS A 373 41.24 23.96 -29.16
N SER A 374 41.09 25.02 -29.96
CA SER A 374 42.17 25.95 -30.25
C SER A 374 42.51 26.88 -29.07
N PHE A 375 41.59 27.07 -28.12
CA PHE A 375 41.82 27.92 -26.94
C PHE A 375 42.40 27.13 -25.76
N ASN A 376 43.15 27.81 -24.88
CA ASN A 376 43.72 27.24 -23.66
C ASN A 376 44.63 25.98 -23.86
N PRO A 377 45.56 25.94 -24.84
CA PRO A 377 46.36 24.75 -25.16
C PRO A 377 47.36 24.35 -24.07
N GLN A 378 47.94 25.34 -23.37
CA GLN A 378 49.02 25.15 -22.39
C GLN A 378 48.56 24.99 -20.94
N SER A 379 47.33 25.39 -20.62
CA SER A 379 46.79 25.00 -19.33
C SER A 379 46.73 23.48 -19.33
N ARG A 380 47.48 22.84 -18.42
CA ARG A 380 47.04 21.59 -17.78
C ARG A 380 45.68 21.91 -17.18
N VAL A 381 44.65 22.00 -18.01
CA VAL A 381 43.29 22.16 -17.56
C VAL A 381 43.06 20.86 -16.81
N SER A 382 42.94 20.95 -15.51
CA SER A 382 42.18 19.98 -14.74
C SER A 382 40.80 19.87 -15.40
N GLY A 383 40.65 19.10 -16.47
CA GLY A 383 39.51 19.26 -17.40
C GLY A 383 39.81 19.28 -18.91
N ARG A 384 40.90 18.66 -19.41
CA ARG A 384 40.83 18.03 -20.74
C ARG A 384 39.64 17.08 -20.72
N ASP A 385 38.55 17.52 -21.34
CA ASP A 385 37.19 16.98 -21.29
C ASP A 385 36.73 16.54 -19.90
N TYR A 386 35.72 17.20 -19.34
CA TYR A 386 34.93 16.61 -18.24
C TYR A 386 34.50 15.15 -18.56
N ILE A 387 34.34 14.84 -19.84
CA ILE A 387 34.02 13.51 -20.39
C ILE A 387 35.17 12.50 -20.17
N ARG A 388 36.44 12.93 -20.19
CA ARG A 388 37.61 12.05 -20.07
C ARG A 388 38.24 12.00 -18.68
N ARG A 389 37.77 12.81 -17.72
CA ARG A 389 38.26 12.72 -16.34
C ARG A 389 37.85 11.38 -15.74
N VAL A 390 38.82 10.51 -15.46
CA VAL A 390 38.60 9.27 -14.72
C VAL A 390 38.08 9.61 -13.33
N ARG A 391 36.83 9.22 -13.06
CA ARG A 391 36.19 9.38 -11.75
C ARG A 391 35.82 8.02 -11.23
N ARG A 392 36.39 7.67 -10.08
CA ARG A 392 36.07 6.42 -9.39
C ARG A 392 34.62 6.46 -8.92
N ALA A 393 33.80 5.56 -9.45
CA ALA A 393 32.43 5.38 -8.99
C ALA A 393 32.41 4.64 -7.64
N LYS A 394 31.35 4.81 -6.86
CA LYS A 394 31.13 3.98 -5.68
C LYS A 394 30.93 2.52 -6.11
N LYS A 395 31.47 1.60 -5.33
CA LYS A 395 31.15 0.17 -5.46
C LYS A 395 29.64 0.00 -5.28
N ARG A 396 29.08 -1.00 -5.96
CA ARG A 396 27.64 -1.27 -5.96
C ARG A 396 27.34 -2.60 -5.30
N LEU A 397 26.30 -2.63 -4.46
CA LEU A 397 25.73 -3.87 -3.92
C LEU A 397 24.81 -4.52 -4.95
N THR A 398 24.03 -3.69 -5.65
CA THR A 398 23.13 -4.11 -6.72
C THR A 398 23.18 -3.10 -7.87
N LYS A 399 22.55 -3.40 -9.01
CA LYS A 399 22.48 -2.48 -10.16
C LYS A 399 21.99 -1.07 -9.79
N ARG A 400 21.20 -0.95 -8.72
CA ARG A 400 20.57 0.31 -8.29
C ARG A 400 21.12 0.88 -6.98
N GLN A 401 21.85 0.10 -6.19
CA GLN A 401 22.31 0.51 -4.85
C GLN A 401 23.83 0.54 -4.75
N SER A 402 24.37 1.64 -4.26
CA SER A 402 25.80 1.82 -4.01
C SER A 402 26.13 1.51 -2.56
N ILE A 403 27.36 1.05 -2.30
CA ILE A 403 27.84 0.85 -0.94
C ILE A 403 27.88 2.22 -0.23
N PRO A 404 27.25 2.35 0.95
CA PRO A 404 27.38 3.53 1.81
C PRO A 404 28.85 3.78 2.13
N SER A 405 29.28 5.04 2.11
CA SER A 405 30.69 5.40 2.30
C SER A 405 30.84 6.32 3.49
N VAL A 406 31.88 6.13 4.30
CA VAL A 406 32.25 7.04 5.39
C VAL A 406 32.56 8.46 4.90
N LYS A 407 32.56 9.44 5.83
CA LYS A 407 32.83 10.85 5.52
C LYS A 407 34.20 11.02 4.84
N THR A 408 34.31 12.04 3.97
CA THR A 408 35.58 12.40 3.32
C THR A 408 36.56 13.00 4.32
N ALA A 409 37.85 12.97 4.01
CA ALA A 409 38.88 13.60 4.84
C ALA A 409 38.59 15.08 5.13
N ASN A 410 38.08 15.84 4.15
CA ASN A 410 37.71 17.25 4.32
C ASN A 410 36.57 17.44 5.31
N ASN A 411 35.56 16.55 5.27
CA ASN A 411 34.44 16.60 6.22
C ASN A 411 34.91 16.22 7.63
N ILE A 412 35.80 15.22 7.76
CA ILE A 412 36.38 14.89 9.07
C ILE A 412 37.23 16.06 9.57
N LYS A 413 38.04 16.69 8.72
CA LYS A 413 38.85 17.86 9.06
C LYS A 413 37.99 19.02 9.57
N SER A 414 36.87 19.32 8.92
CA SER A 414 35.97 20.38 9.38
C SER A 414 35.29 20.04 10.71
N ILE A 415 34.89 18.78 10.92
CA ILE A 415 34.31 18.33 12.20
C ILE A 415 35.34 18.37 13.32
N VAL A 416 36.56 17.87 13.09
CA VAL A 416 37.64 17.91 14.07
C VAL A 416 37.98 19.35 14.42
N LYS A 417 38.12 20.24 13.43
CA LYS A 417 38.35 21.68 13.68
C LYS A 417 37.26 22.27 14.56
N LYS A 418 35.99 22.04 14.23
CA LYS A 418 34.86 22.52 15.04
C LYS A 418 34.91 21.98 16.47
N LYS A 419 35.24 20.70 16.66
CA LYS A 419 35.34 20.08 18.00
C LYS A 419 36.51 20.59 18.82
N LEU A 420 37.61 21.00 18.17
CA LEU A 420 38.72 21.69 18.81
C LEU A 420 38.30 23.08 19.25
N ASP A 421 37.64 23.83 18.36
CA ASP A 421 37.14 25.19 18.65
C ASP A 421 36.13 25.18 19.81
N THR A 422 35.29 24.15 19.92
CA THR A 422 34.32 23.99 21.03
C THR A 422 34.90 23.33 22.28
N GLY A 423 36.19 22.98 22.31
CA GLY A 423 36.84 22.32 23.46
C GLY A 423 36.38 20.88 23.73
N VAL A 424 35.64 20.25 22.81
CA VAL A 424 35.18 18.86 22.93
C VAL A 424 36.34 17.88 22.71
N ILE A 425 37.27 18.24 21.83
CA ILE A 425 38.57 17.58 21.68
C ILE A 425 39.61 18.54 22.24
N ASN A 426 40.46 18.06 23.14
CA ASN A 426 41.54 18.84 23.74
C ASN A 426 42.88 18.28 23.27
N ILE A 427 43.73 19.11 22.65
CA ILE A 427 45.08 18.72 22.20
C ILE A 427 46.12 18.93 23.34
N GLY A 428 45.66 19.36 24.52
CA GLY A 428 46.52 19.76 25.62
C GLY A 428 47.10 21.16 25.40
N LYS A 429 47.81 21.67 26.40
CA LYS A 429 48.57 22.93 26.27
C LYS A 429 49.94 22.62 25.67
N LYS A 430 50.41 23.46 24.77
CA LYS A 430 51.77 23.37 24.20
C LYS A 430 52.78 23.61 25.34
N ILE A 431 53.41 22.54 25.83
CA ILE A 431 54.37 22.63 26.96
C ILE A 431 55.77 23.03 26.47
N ILE A 432 56.16 22.59 25.27
CA ILE A 432 57.48 22.89 24.69
C ILE A 432 57.31 23.29 23.21
N PRO A 433 57.95 24.37 22.73
CA PRO A 433 57.97 24.71 21.32
C PRO A 433 58.85 23.73 20.54
N THR A 434 58.23 22.77 19.86
CA THR A 434 58.90 21.91 18.89
C THR A 434 59.27 22.74 17.65
N ARG A 435 60.57 22.79 17.30
CA ARG A 435 61.01 23.34 16.01
C ARG A 435 60.60 22.36 14.91
N ILE A 436 59.60 22.72 14.11
CA ILE A 436 59.23 21.96 12.92
C ILE A 436 60.15 22.44 11.79
N THR A 437 61.19 21.67 11.49
CA THR A 437 61.95 21.83 10.24
C THR A 437 61.11 21.26 9.10
N SER A 438 60.39 22.12 8.38
CA SER A 438 59.83 21.74 7.09
C SER A 438 60.98 21.67 6.09
N ASN A 439 61.28 20.49 5.56
CA ASN A 439 62.14 20.38 4.39
C ASN A 439 61.38 20.99 3.20
N THR A 440 61.61 22.27 2.95
CA THR A 440 61.30 22.87 1.66
C THR A 440 62.24 22.24 0.64
N ILE A 441 61.74 21.29 -0.13
CA ILE A 441 62.41 20.90 -1.37
C ILE A 441 62.32 22.15 -2.25
N ASN A 442 63.45 22.82 -2.42
CA ASN A 442 63.58 23.93 -3.36
C ASN A 442 63.08 23.43 -4.73
N LYS A 443 62.08 24.13 -5.27
CA LYS A 443 61.72 23.98 -6.68
C LYS A 443 62.75 24.77 -7.46
N GLU A 444 63.79 24.08 -7.91
CA GLU A 444 64.51 24.48 -9.12
C GLU A 444 63.67 24.16 -10.36
#